data_AF-A0A1I0FUG2-F1
#
_entry.id   AF-A0A1I0FUG2-F1
#
_cell.length_a   1.000
_cell.length_b   1.000
_cell.length_c   1.000
_cell.angle_alpha   90.00
_cell.angle_beta   90.00
_cell.angle_gamma   90.00
#
_symmetry.space_group_name_H-M   'P 1'
#
loop_
_entity.id
_entity.type
_entity.pdbx_description
1 polymer ?
#
loop_
_entity_poly.entity_id
_entity_poly.type
_entity_poly.pdbx_seq_one_letter_code
_entity_poly.pdbx_strand_id
1 'polypeptide(L)'
;MKNITNELYDLVYKNSVWPQDLLDNLKDPDYLSVKFDAYLKGTMAEVIFMDEGKKIVANYYFNSKGLVQKIEMIEDEKVFVIYSRIDEIAKVLLETNNMKYFEQIYELIAA
;
A
#
# COMPACT_ATOMS: atom_id res chain seq x y z
N MET A 1 -19.43 -14.57 -12.61
CA MET A 1 -19.67 -13.65 -11.47
C MET A 1 -18.37 -13.54 -10.69
N LYS A 2 -17.73 -12.37 -10.64
CA LYS A 2 -16.68 -12.11 -9.65
C LYS A 2 -17.29 -12.31 -8.26
N ASN A 3 -16.65 -13.09 -7.40
CA ASN A 3 -17.12 -13.27 -6.04
C ASN A 3 -16.67 -12.06 -5.22
N ILE A 4 -17.55 -11.06 -5.12
CA ILE A 4 -17.33 -9.79 -4.43
C ILE A 4 -16.81 -10.00 -3.00
N THR A 5 -17.30 -11.05 -2.34
CA THR A 5 -16.84 -11.47 -1.02
C THR A 5 -15.35 -11.79 -1.01
N ASN A 6 -14.82 -12.45 -2.04
CA ASN A 6 -13.40 -12.78 -2.13
C ASN A 6 -12.54 -11.54 -2.40
N GLU A 7 -12.99 -10.62 -3.28
CA GLU A 7 -12.23 -9.39 -3.57
C GLU A 7 -12.16 -8.46 -2.35
N LEU A 8 -13.29 -8.24 -1.67
CA LEU A 8 -13.30 -7.47 -0.42
C LEU A 8 -12.52 -8.18 0.68
N TYR A 9 -12.65 -9.50 0.82
CA TYR A 9 -11.87 -10.27 1.79
C TYR A 9 -10.37 -10.11 1.57
N ASP A 10 -9.92 -10.19 0.32
CA ASP A 10 -8.51 -10.02 -0.02
C ASP A 10 -8.02 -8.60 0.29
N LEU A 11 -8.82 -7.57 -0.02
CA LEU A 11 -8.48 -6.18 0.30
C LEU A 11 -8.47 -5.89 1.80
N VAL A 12 -9.33 -6.53 2.59
CA VAL A 12 -9.40 -6.30 4.05
C VAL A 12 -8.32 -7.09 4.79
N TYR A 13 -8.05 -8.33 4.37
CA TYR A 13 -7.26 -9.27 5.18
C TYR A 13 -5.95 -9.73 4.57
N LYS A 14 -5.79 -9.66 3.23
CA LYS A 14 -4.53 -10.04 2.60
C LYS A 14 -3.61 -8.83 2.47
N ASN A 15 -2.33 -9.15 2.43
CA ASN A 15 -1.27 -8.19 2.20
C ASN A 15 -0.46 -8.64 1.00
N SER A 16 -0.26 -7.74 0.04
CA SER A 16 0.55 -8.04 -1.14
C SER A 16 2.04 -7.85 -0.87
N VAL A 17 2.39 -7.01 0.12
CA VAL A 17 3.77 -6.67 0.50
C VAL A 17 3.83 -6.47 2.00
N TRP A 18 4.68 -7.22 2.70
CA TRP A 18 5.00 -7.00 4.10
C TRP A 18 6.21 -6.09 4.26
N PRO A 19 6.35 -5.37 5.40
CA PRO A 19 7.52 -4.55 5.67
C PRO A 19 8.85 -5.31 5.52
N GLN A 20 8.89 -6.58 5.93
CA GLN A 20 10.09 -7.40 5.83
C GLN A 20 10.45 -7.76 4.38
N ASP A 21 9.47 -7.87 3.49
CA ASP A 21 9.69 -8.17 2.07
C ASP A 21 10.46 -7.04 1.39
N LEU A 22 10.30 -5.79 1.87
CA LEU A 22 11.05 -4.64 1.33
C LEU A 22 12.55 -4.74 1.61
N LEU A 23 12.96 -5.38 2.71
CA LEU A 23 14.38 -5.56 3.04
C LEU A 23 15.06 -6.54 2.08
N ASP A 24 14.32 -7.49 1.52
CA ASP A 24 14.87 -8.42 0.53
C ASP A 24 15.27 -7.71 -0.78
N ASN A 25 14.66 -6.56 -1.08
CA ASN A 25 15.05 -5.76 -2.24
C ASN A 25 16.48 -5.23 -2.15
N LEU A 26 17.04 -5.06 -0.94
CA LEU A 26 18.43 -4.63 -0.76
C LEU A 26 19.47 -5.65 -1.24
N LYS A 27 19.05 -6.86 -1.64
CA LYS A 27 19.91 -7.83 -2.32
C LYS A 27 20.19 -7.44 -3.77
N ASP A 28 19.36 -6.59 -4.35
CA ASP A 28 19.51 -6.07 -5.70
C ASP A 28 20.34 -4.78 -5.66
N PRO A 29 21.40 -4.66 -6.48
CA PRO A 29 22.28 -3.49 -6.50
C PRO A 29 21.59 -2.18 -6.88
N ASP A 30 20.44 -2.23 -7.55
CA ASP A 30 19.69 -1.04 -7.94
C ASP A 30 18.91 -0.45 -6.75
N TYR A 31 18.72 -1.20 -5.66
CA TYR A 31 18.12 -0.70 -4.43
C TYR A 31 19.16 -0.09 -3.49
N LEU A 32 19.04 1.22 -3.26
CA LEU A 32 20.00 2.01 -2.51
C LEU A 32 19.75 2.00 -1.00
N SER A 33 18.49 2.02 -0.58
CA SER A 33 18.14 2.00 0.84
C SER A 33 16.68 1.64 1.10
N VAL A 34 16.43 1.07 2.27
CA VAL A 34 15.11 0.94 2.88
C VAL A 34 15.19 1.52 4.29
N LYS A 35 14.33 2.48 4.60
CA LYS A 35 14.22 3.09 5.93
C LYS A 35 12.81 2.92 6.45
N PHE A 36 12.69 2.75 7.76
CA PHE A 36 11.41 2.62 8.44
C PHE A 36 11.26 3.73 9.47
N ASP A 37 10.14 4.43 9.41
CA ASP A 37 9.75 5.45 10.35
C ASP A 37 8.36 5.15 10.94
N ALA A 38 8.13 5.59 12.17
CA ALA A 38 6.80 5.52 12.76
C ALA A 38 5.85 6.46 12.01
N TYR A 39 4.65 5.97 11.65
CA TYR A 39 3.64 6.76 10.95
C TYR A 39 2.25 6.45 11.48
N LEU A 40 1.60 7.45 12.09
CA LEU A 40 0.32 7.29 12.79
C LEU A 40 0.39 6.12 13.80
N LYS A 41 -0.41 5.07 13.60
CA LYS A 41 -0.40 3.84 14.41
C LYS A 41 0.39 2.69 13.78
N GLY A 42 1.01 2.91 12.62
CA GLY A 42 1.78 1.92 11.90
C GLY A 42 3.15 2.44 11.50
N THR A 43 3.57 2.03 10.31
CA THR A 43 4.94 2.24 9.83
C THR A 43 4.90 2.82 8.43
N MET A 44 5.79 3.76 8.15
CA MET A 44 6.12 4.16 6.79
C MET A 44 7.48 3.59 6.43
N ALA A 45 7.60 3.00 5.25
CA ALA A 45 8.87 2.56 4.70
C ALA A 45 9.23 3.39 3.46
N GLU A 46 10.35 4.08 3.51
CA GLU A 46 10.96 4.76 2.37
C GLU A 46 11.92 3.78 1.68
N VAL A 47 11.62 3.45 0.42
CA VAL A 47 12.48 2.63 -0.44
C VAL A 47 13.06 3.53 -1.51
N ILE A 48 14.38 3.52 -1.64
CA ILE A 48 15.10 4.29 -2.66
C ILE A 48 15.78 3.30 -3.59
N PHE A 49 15.55 3.45 -4.90
CA PHE A 49 16.16 2.62 -5.93
C PHE A 49 16.48 3.44 -7.18
N MET A 50 17.32 2.88 -8.05
CA MET A 50 17.64 3.41 -9.35
C MET A 50 16.78 2.71 -10.40
N ASP A 51 16.16 3.49 -11.30
CA ASP A 51 15.45 2.98 -12.46
C ASP A 51 15.81 3.82 -13.68
N GLU A 52 16.27 3.17 -14.75
CA GLU A 52 16.78 3.83 -15.97
C GLU A 52 17.77 4.98 -15.71
N GLY A 53 18.61 4.86 -14.66
CA GLY A 53 19.59 5.87 -14.27
C GLY A 53 19.02 7.05 -13.47
N LYS A 54 17.73 7.05 -13.17
CA LYS A 54 17.07 8.01 -12.28
C LYS A 54 16.91 7.43 -10.88
N LYS A 55 16.96 8.32 -9.88
CA LYS A 55 16.66 7.95 -8.49
C LYS A 55 15.16 8.04 -8.25
N ILE A 56 14.55 6.93 -7.89
CA ILE A 56 13.13 6.83 -7.54
C ILE A 56 13.01 6.64 -6.02
N VAL A 57 12.01 7.29 -5.43
CA VAL A 57 11.62 7.09 -4.03
C VAL A 57 10.22 6.51 -3.99
N ALA A 58 10.04 5.38 -3.31
CA ALA A 58 8.73 4.78 -3.08
C ALA A 58 8.44 4.72 -1.57
N ASN A 59 7.34 5.34 -1.16
CA ASN A 59 6.86 5.35 0.22
C ASN A 59 5.71 4.36 0.38
N TYR A 60 5.91 3.38 1.24
CA TYR A 60 4.91 2.38 1.61
C TYR A 60 4.35 2.73 2.99
N TYR A 61 3.04 2.87 3.09
CA TYR A 61 2.37 3.18 4.35
C TYR A 61 1.63 1.94 4.84
N PHE A 62 1.96 1.49 6.05
CA PHE A 62 1.38 0.31 6.68
C PHE A 62 0.58 0.70 7.91
N ASN A 63 -0.50 -0.02 8.19
CA ASN A 63 -1.21 0.10 9.47
C ASN A 63 -0.51 -0.69 10.59
N SER A 64 -1.08 -0.65 11.81
CA SER A 64 -0.56 -1.36 12.99
C SER A 64 -0.44 -2.88 12.83
N LYS A 65 -1.17 -3.46 11.87
CA LYS A 65 -1.13 -4.90 11.56
C LYS A 65 -0.10 -5.23 10.46
N GLY A 66 0.63 -4.23 9.97
CA GLY A 66 1.61 -4.39 8.89
C GLY A 66 0.98 -4.48 7.48
N LEU A 67 -0.32 -4.21 7.34
CA LEU A 67 -1.02 -4.24 6.05
C LEU A 67 -0.78 -2.95 5.28
N VAL A 68 -0.39 -3.05 3.99
CA VAL A 68 -0.15 -1.88 3.14
C VAL A 68 -1.44 -1.13 2.86
N GLN A 69 -1.50 0.14 3.23
CA GLN A 69 -2.63 1.03 3.03
C GLN A 69 -2.47 1.90 1.79
N LYS A 70 -1.24 2.35 1.53
CA LYS A 70 -0.93 3.26 0.43
C LYS A 70 0.50 3.04 -0.05
N ILE A 71 0.72 3.22 -1.35
CA ILE A 71 2.04 3.29 -1.95
C ILE A 71 2.11 4.56 -2.78
N GLU A 72 3.09 5.40 -2.49
CA GLU A 72 3.41 6.59 -3.25
C GLU A 72 4.77 6.42 -3.93
N MET A 73 4.88 6.91 -5.14
CA MET A 73 6.14 7.02 -5.87
C MET A 73 6.45 8.49 -6.09
N ILE A 74 7.69 8.88 -5.85
CA ILE A 74 8.18 10.24 -6.03
C ILE A 74 9.22 10.20 -7.13
N GLU A 75 8.91 10.86 -8.25
CA GLU A 75 9.79 11.04 -9.41
C GLU A 75 9.79 12.52 -9.78
N ASP A 76 10.97 13.13 -9.93
CA ASP A 76 11.13 14.53 -10.37
C ASP A 76 10.26 15.52 -9.57
N GLU A 77 10.27 15.38 -8.24
CA GLU A 77 9.47 16.16 -7.26
C GLU A 77 7.94 15.98 -7.34
N LYS A 78 7.45 15.07 -8.19
CA LYS A 78 6.03 14.75 -8.31
C LYS A 78 5.72 13.48 -7.54
N VAL A 79 4.60 13.52 -6.80
CA VAL A 79 4.08 12.37 -6.06
C VAL A 79 2.96 11.71 -6.86
N PHE A 80 3.09 10.41 -7.07
CA PHE A 80 2.11 9.55 -7.74
C PHE A 80 1.60 8.50 -6.74
N VAL A 81 0.29 8.38 -6.61
CA VAL A 81 -0.30 7.30 -5.81
C VAL A 81 -0.40 6.07 -6.71
N ILE A 82 0.42 5.06 -6.43
CA ILE A 82 0.47 3.80 -7.19
C ILE A 82 -0.58 2.83 -6.68
N TYR A 83 -0.84 2.87 -5.37
CA TYR A 83 -1.82 2.01 -4.73
C TYR A 83 -2.46 2.73 -3.54
N SER A 84 -3.75 2.49 -3.36
CA SER A 84 -4.54 2.98 -2.24
C SER A 84 -5.60 1.94 -1.89
N ARG A 85 -5.45 1.28 -0.74
CA ARG A 85 -6.37 0.22 -0.30
C ARG A 85 -7.79 0.73 -0.19
N ILE A 86 -7.96 1.97 0.26
CA ILE A 86 -9.27 2.60 0.40
C ILE A 86 -9.93 2.86 -0.96
N ASP A 87 -9.15 3.27 -1.96
CA ASP A 87 -9.68 3.52 -3.31
C ASP A 87 -10.08 2.22 -3.99
N GLU A 88 -9.30 1.14 -3.80
CA GLU A 88 -9.65 -0.20 -4.29
C GLU A 88 -10.92 -0.74 -3.64
N ILE A 89 -11.08 -0.56 -2.32
CA ILE A 89 -12.32 -0.92 -1.62
C ILE A 89 -13.49 -0.10 -2.14
N ALA A 90 -13.34 1.22 -2.27
CA ALA A 90 -14.39 2.10 -2.78
C ALA A 90 -14.81 1.69 -4.19
N LYS A 91 -13.86 1.34 -5.07
CA LYS A 91 -14.13 0.86 -6.42
C LYS A 91 -14.97 -0.41 -6.42
N VAL A 92 -14.60 -1.42 -5.61
CA VAL A 92 -15.39 -2.67 -5.51
C VAL A 92 -16.79 -2.40 -4.97
N LEU A 93 -16.94 -1.51 -3.98
CA LEU A 93 -18.25 -1.16 -3.43
C LEU A 93 -19.11 -0.36 -4.41
N LEU A 94 -18.52 0.51 -5.22
CA LEU A 94 -19.21 1.25 -6.29
C LEU A 94 -19.69 0.30 -7.39
N GLU A 95 -18.81 -0.57 -7.89
CA GLU A 95 -19.13 -1.57 -8.93
C GLU A 95 -20.26 -2.52 -8.51
N THR A 96 -20.46 -2.68 -7.21
CA THR A 96 -21.43 -3.64 -6.64
C THR A 96 -22.62 -2.97 -5.95
N ASN A 97 -22.70 -1.63 -6.00
CA ASN A 97 -23.75 -0.82 -5.37
C ASN A 97 -23.89 -1.07 -3.84
N ASN A 98 -22.76 -1.22 -3.16
CA ASN A 98 -22.65 -1.57 -1.74
C ASN A 98 -21.98 -0.48 -0.88
N MET A 99 -21.94 0.76 -1.37
CA MET A 99 -21.29 1.90 -0.67
C MET A 99 -21.76 2.14 0.77
N LYS A 100 -22.96 1.69 1.14
CA LYS A 100 -23.47 1.73 2.52
C LYS A 100 -22.58 1.01 3.55
N TYR A 101 -21.67 0.12 3.11
CA TYR A 101 -20.73 -0.58 3.99
C TYR A 101 -19.34 0.07 4.05
N PHE A 102 -19.10 1.18 3.36
CA PHE A 102 -17.77 1.79 3.25
C PHE A 102 -17.20 2.18 4.62
N GLU A 103 -17.99 2.85 5.47
CA GLU A 103 -17.54 3.25 6.82
C GLU A 103 -17.16 2.04 7.69
N GLN A 104 -17.99 1.00 7.69
CA GLN A 104 -17.72 -0.23 8.45
C GLN A 104 -16.42 -0.91 7.99
N ILE A 105 -16.18 -0.94 6.68
CA ILE A 105 -14.95 -1.54 6.13
C ILE A 105 -13.74 -0.65 6.41
N TYR A 106 -13.89 0.67 6.34
CA TYR A 106 -12.82 1.62 6.66
C TYR A 106 -12.33 1.45 8.10
N GLU A 107 -13.23 1.29 9.06
CA GLU A 107 -12.88 1.03 10.47
C GLU A 107 -12.06 -0.26 10.64
N LEU A 108 -12.35 -1.32 9.86
CA LEU A 108 -11.62 -2.59 9.93
C LEU A 108 -10.15 -2.46 9.50
N ILE A 109 -9.87 -1.60 8.52
CA ILE A 109 -8.52 -1.42 7.95
C ILE A 109 -7.73 -0.29 8.62
N ALA A 110 -8.41 0.65 9.29
CA ALA A 110 -7.79 1.76 10.02
C ALA A 110 -7.16 1.32 11.36
N ALA A 111 -7.57 0.17 11.91
CA ALA A 111 -7.05 -0.44 13.14
C ALA A 111 -5.85 -1.37 12.87
#